data_AF-A0A1E4XE94-F1
#
_entry.id   AF-A0A1E4XE94-F1
#
_cell.length_a   1.000
_cell.length_b   1.000
_cell.length_c   1.000
_cell.angle_alpha   90.00
_cell.angle_beta   90.00
_cell.angle_gamma   90.00
#
_symmetry.space_group_name_H-M   'P 1'
#
loop_
_entity.id
_entity.type
_entity.pdbx_description
1 polymer ?
#
loop_
_entity_poly.entity_id
_entity_poly.type
_entity_poly.pdbx_seq_one_letter_code
_entity_poly.pdbx_strand_id
1 'polypeptide(L)'
;MTALNPLHKLWLTETVRLREEHAGPLEDLEANRLARAAGGDLPTRIQQRALHLAERDGLTAALTRWLQGARLALVLLAVVAVVSGAGLAFAALGNGVTPVNVFWALGSLLGLNLILLISWALGLLFAGEHSASLGRLWLWLSEKLARDAKAAQLAPALLLLLQRQKLNRWAVGMLVNSLWLLALLSAMLILLTLLATRRYGFVWETTILGADTFVAVTQALGRLPALLGFNVPTVEMIRASGDSALNIESARQAWAAWLVGVLLVYGLLPRLILALLCLWRWKRGRAALRLDLNLPGYSQLRERLMPSSERLGVNDAAPEQLHHVTGGVSELESDGALLVAIELDDQHPWPPKLPASVKNAGILDSRESRNKLLEQLTRFPPARLAIACDPRRSPDRGSLALVAELARSAAATRVWLLQAPPGQALDAERLGDWHAALQQLELPFADCAPLNWLETGHD
;
A
#
# COMPACT_ATOMS: atom_id res chain seq x y z
N MET A 1 4.72 10.68 9.55
CA MET A 1 4.28 9.65 8.59
C MET A 1 5.22 8.44 8.69
N THR A 2 4.72 7.22 8.83
CA THR A 2 5.57 6.01 8.75
C THR A 2 6.22 5.94 7.38
N ALA A 3 7.55 5.85 7.32
CA ALA A 3 8.29 5.76 6.07
C ALA A 3 7.74 4.65 5.16
N LEU A 4 7.54 4.96 3.87
CA LEU A 4 7.06 4.00 2.88
C LEU A 4 8.09 2.88 2.66
N ASN A 5 7.67 1.63 2.86
CA ASN A 5 8.49 0.45 2.52
C ASN A 5 8.72 0.37 0.99
N PRO A 6 9.82 -0.21 0.51
CA PRO A 6 10.07 -0.46 -0.92
C PRO A 6 8.87 -0.98 -1.73
N LEU A 7 8.09 -1.92 -1.19
CA LEU A 7 6.90 -2.44 -1.88
C LEU A 7 5.83 -1.35 -2.07
N HIS A 8 5.61 -0.49 -1.07
CA HIS A 8 4.65 0.60 -1.16
C HIS A 8 5.09 1.65 -2.18
N LYS A 9 6.41 1.91 -2.28
CA LYS A 9 6.95 2.82 -3.29
C LYS A 9 6.69 2.30 -4.69
N LEU A 10 7.07 1.05 -4.97
CA LEU A 10 6.80 0.41 -6.27
C LEU A 10 5.31 0.34 -6.59
N TRP A 11 4.48 0.07 -5.58
CA TRP A 11 3.05 0.01 -5.75
C TRP A 11 2.48 1.39 -6.15
N LEU A 12 2.80 2.46 -5.42
CA LEU A 12 2.37 3.81 -5.80
C LEU A 12 2.86 4.21 -7.19
N THR A 13 4.09 3.85 -7.56
CA THR A 13 4.63 4.09 -8.91
C THR A 13 3.79 3.41 -9.98
N GLU A 14 3.46 2.12 -9.81
CA GLU A 14 2.60 1.40 -10.75
C GLU A 14 1.17 1.93 -10.77
N THR A 15 0.65 2.43 -9.65
CA THR A 15 -0.66 3.09 -9.59
C THR A 15 -0.68 4.37 -10.41
N VAL A 16 0.35 5.21 -10.30
CA VAL A 16 0.48 6.42 -11.12
C VAL A 16 0.57 6.07 -12.61
N ARG A 17 1.39 5.07 -12.97
CA ARG A 17 1.50 4.60 -14.37
C ARG A 17 0.14 4.14 -14.92
N LEU A 18 -0.60 3.32 -14.18
CA LEU A 18 -1.93 2.86 -14.61
C LEU A 18 -2.92 4.01 -14.73
N ARG A 19 -2.78 5.06 -13.91
CA ARG A 19 -3.62 6.25 -13.99
C ARG A 19 -3.37 7.01 -15.27
N GLU A 20 -2.11 7.20 -15.61
CA GLU A 20 -1.70 7.87 -16.84
C GLU A 20 -2.15 7.10 -18.09
N GLU A 21 -2.11 5.76 -18.05
CA GLU A 21 -2.61 4.93 -19.16
C GLU A 21 -4.13 5.01 -19.36
N HIS A 22 -4.91 5.15 -18.29
CA HIS A 22 -6.38 5.17 -18.39
C HIS A 22 -6.95 6.59 -18.58
N ALA A 23 -6.40 7.59 -17.88
CA ALA A 23 -6.93 8.95 -17.84
C ALA A 23 -6.12 9.94 -18.69
N GLY A 24 -5.00 9.52 -19.26
CA GLY A 24 -4.07 10.39 -19.99
C GLY A 24 -2.97 10.96 -19.09
N PRO A 25 -2.01 11.69 -19.68
CA PRO A 25 -0.84 12.20 -18.96
C PRO A 25 -1.25 13.15 -17.83
N LEU A 26 -0.69 12.94 -16.64
CA LEU A 26 -0.84 13.86 -15.52
C LEU A 26 0.07 15.08 -15.68
N GLU A 27 -0.34 16.22 -15.11
CA GLU A 27 0.51 17.39 -14.97
C GLU A 27 1.67 17.06 -14.02
N ASP A 28 2.89 17.05 -14.55
CA ASP A 28 4.07 16.44 -13.93
C ASP A 28 5.34 17.30 -14.02
N LEU A 29 5.21 18.59 -14.35
CA LEU A 29 6.37 19.47 -14.56
C LEU A 29 7.18 19.64 -13.28
N GLU A 30 6.52 20.00 -12.17
CA GLU A 30 7.15 20.08 -10.84
C GLU A 30 7.73 18.73 -10.42
N ALA A 31 6.97 17.64 -10.59
CA ALA A 31 7.41 16.29 -10.23
C ALA A 31 8.66 15.84 -11.02
N ASN A 32 8.72 16.16 -12.31
CA ASN A 32 9.87 15.87 -13.18
C ASN A 32 11.08 16.71 -12.78
N ARG A 33 10.88 18.02 -12.51
CA ARG A 33 11.93 18.94 -12.05
C ARG A 33 12.57 18.45 -10.75
N LEU A 34 11.76 18.09 -9.76
CA LEU A 34 12.22 17.53 -8.48
C LEU A 34 12.94 16.19 -8.66
N ALA A 35 12.40 15.27 -9.47
CA ALA A 35 13.03 13.99 -9.75
C ALA A 35 14.38 14.13 -10.49
N ARG A 36 14.52 15.11 -11.40
CA ARG A 36 15.80 15.41 -12.05
C ARG A 36 16.82 15.98 -11.07
N ALA A 37 16.41 16.92 -10.21
CA ALA A 37 17.27 17.55 -9.22
C ALA A 37 17.80 16.55 -8.18
N ALA A 38 16.98 15.57 -7.79
CA ALA A 38 17.36 14.52 -6.85
C ALA A 38 18.40 13.51 -7.42
N GLY A 39 18.64 13.52 -8.74
CA GLY A 39 19.66 12.69 -9.38
C GLY A 39 19.31 11.20 -9.47
N GLY A 40 20.31 10.34 -9.67
CA GLY A 40 20.13 8.89 -9.78
C GLY A 40 19.78 8.38 -11.18
N ASP A 41 19.56 7.06 -11.27
CA ASP A 41 19.21 6.34 -12.49
C ASP A 41 17.72 6.49 -12.88
N LEU A 42 17.36 6.07 -14.09
CA LEU A 42 16.00 6.22 -14.61
C LEU A 42 14.91 5.62 -13.68
N PRO A 43 15.05 4.37 -13.17
CA PRO A 43 14.09 3.83 -12.19
C PRO A 43 13.91 4.70 -10.96
N THR A 44 15.00 5.24 -10.40
CA THR A 44 14.95 6.08 -9.20
C THR A 44 14.19 7.37 -9.48
N ARG A 45 14.46 8.04 -10.61
CA ARG A 45 13.75 9.26 -11.00
C ARG A 45 12.27 9.02 -11.29
N ILE A 46 11.93 7.93 -11.98
CA ILE A 46 10.52 7.54 -12.21
C ILE A 46 9.80 7.33 -10.87
N GLN A 47 10.43 6.63 -9.93
CA GLN A 47 9.85 6.39 -8.62
C GLN A 47 9.68 7.70 -7.83
N GLN A 48 10.67 8.59 -7.84
CA GLN A 48 10.58 9.89 -7.15
C GLN A 48 9.45 10.76 -7.72
N ARG A 49 9.40 10.88 -9.05
CA ARG A 49 8.30 11.56 -9.77
C ARG A 49 6.95 11.01 -9.34
N ALA A 50 6.78 9.70 -9.39
CA ALA A 50 5.50 9.08 -9.06
C ALA A 50 5.13 9.21 -7.57
N LEU A 51 6.12 9.19 -6.66
CA LEU A 51 5.86 9.42 -5.23
C LEU A 51 5.39 10.85 -4.96
N HIS A 52 5.98 11.84 -5.63
CA HIS A 52 5.55 13.23 -5.51
C HIS A 52 4.11 13.40 -6.04
N LEU A 53 3.81 12.85 -7.22
CA LEU A 53 2.44 12.84 -7.76
C LEU A 53 1.46 12.09 -6.84
N ALA A 54 1.89 10.98 -6.24
CA ALA A 54 1.06 10.22 -5.31
C ALA A 54 0.77 10.97 -4.00
N GLU A 55 1.70 11.81 -3.54
CA GLU A 55 1.49 12.66 -2.36
C GLU A 55 0.55 13.83 -2.69
N ARG A 56 0.84 14.57 -3.77
CA ARG A 56 0.00 15.68 -4.27
C ARG A 56 -1.45 15.24 -4.46
N ASP A 57 -1.66 14.09 -5.08
CA ASP A 57 -2.99 13.60 -5.43
C ASP A 57 -3.68 12.82 -4.29
N GLY A 58 -3.04 12.68 -3.12
CA GLY A 58 -3.60 12.00 -1.95
C GLY A 58 -3.59 10.46 -2.01
N LEU A 59 -2.88 9.86 -2.96
CA LEU A 59 -2.76 8.40 -3.11
C LEU A 59 -2.00 7.75 -1.94
N THR A 60 -1.05 8.45 -1.32
CA THR A 60 -0.33 7.99 -0.11
C THR A 60 -1.28 7.78 1.07
N ALA A 61 -2.21 8.72 1.29
CA ALA A 61 -3.25 8.62 2.30
C ALA A 61 -4.26 7.53 1.95
N ALA A 62 -4.67 7.43 0.68
CA ALA A 62 -5.56 6.37 0.20
C ALA A 62 -4.96 4.96 0.40
N LEU A 63 -3.67 4.78 0.08
CA LEU A 63 -2.94 3.54 0.34
C LEU A 63 -2.94 3.19 1.84
N THR A 64 -2.75 4.17 2.71
CA THR A 64 -2.74 3.95 4.16
C THR A 64 -4.11 3.48 4.66
N ARG A 65 -5.20 4.12 4.22
CA ARG A 65 -6.58 3.70 4.53
C ARG A 65 -6.86 2.29 4.01
N TRP A 66 -6.41 1.98 2.79
CA TRP A 66 -6.55 0.66 2.21
C TRP A 66 -5.85 -0.41 3.04
N LEU A 67 -4.60 -0.16 3.48
CA LEU A 67 -3.84 -1.07 4.33
C LEU A 67 -4.48 -1.27 5.70
N GLN A 68 -5.07 -0.21 6.29
CA GLN A 68 -5.84 -0.31 7.53
C GLN A 68 -7.07 -1.21 7.36
N GLY A 69 -7.83 -1.02 6.28
CA GLY A 69 -8.97 -1.88 5.95
C GLY A 69 -8.57 -3.34 5.75
N ALA A 70 -7.47 -3.59 5.03
CA ALA A 70 -6.94 -4.94 4.83
C ALA A 70 -6.50 -5.60 6.15
N ARG A 71 -5.89 -4.84 7.08
CA ARG A 71 -5.51 -5.35 8.41
C ARG A 71 -6.76 -5.70 9.25
N LEU A 72 -7.78 -4.85 9.23
CA LEU A 72 -9.02 -5.10 9.95
C LEU A 72 -9.73 -6.36 9.42
N ALA A 73 -9.81 -6.50 8.09
CA ALA A 73 -10.37 -7.68 7.45
C ALA A 73 -9.58 -8.96 7.83
N LEU A 74 -8.24 -8.88 7.89
CA LEU A 74 -7.41 -10.00 8.33
C LEU A 74 -7.67 -10.38 9.80
N VAL A 75 -7.83 -9.40 10.69
CA VAL A 75 -8.18 -9.64 12.10
C VAL A 75 -9.55 -10.32 12.20
N LEU A 76 -10.55 -9.84 11.47
CA LEU A 76 -11.88 -10.46 11.43
C LEU A 76 -11.81 -11.91 10.94
N LEU A 77 -11.08 -12.17 9.85
CA LEU A 77 -10.87 -13.54 9.35
C LEU A 77 -10.13 -14.43 10.35
N ALA A 78 -9.17 -13.89 11.10
CA ALA A 78 -8.47 -14.63 12.15
C ALA A 78 -9.41 -15.00 13.30
N VAL A 79 -10.28 -14.09 13.74
CA VAL A 79 -11.32 -14.37 14.74
C VAL A 79 -12.26 -15.47 14.24
N VAL A 80 -12.75 -15.37 13.00
CA VAL A 80 -13.61 -16.39 12.39
C VAL A 80 -12.89 -17.74 12.32
N ALA A 81 -11.60 -17.77 11.98
CA ALA A 81 -10.80 -19.00 11.94
C ALA A 81 -10.66 -19.62 13.33
N VAL A 82 -10.38 -18.83 14.37
CA VAL A 82 -10.28 -19.32 15.76
C VAL A 82 -11.61 -19.89 16.24
N VAL A 83 -12.71 -19.16 16.04
CA VAL A 83 -14.07 -19.60 16.46
C VAL A 83 -14.49 -20.85 15.70
N SER A 84 -14.30 -20.87 14.38
CA SER A 84 -14.58 -22.05 13.54
C SER A 84 -13.76 -23.26 14.00
N GLY A 85 -12.46 -23.07 14.27
CA GLY A 85 -11.58 -24.11 14.77
C GLY A 85 -12.04 -24.70 16.11
N ALA A 86 -12.41 -23.84 17.06
CA ALA A 86 -13.00 -24.28 18.33
C ALA A 86 -14.29 -25.08 18.09
N GLY A 87 -15.15 -24.61 17.19
CA GLY A 87 -16.37 -25.29 16.76
C GLY A 87 -16.10 -26.69 16.20
N LEU A 88 -15.05 -26.87 15.39
CA LEU A 88 -14.66 -28.20 14.88
C LEU A 88 -14.31 -29.17 16.01
N ALA A 89 -13.61 -28.74 17.05
CA ALA A 89 -13.28 -29.59 18.20
C ALA A 89 -14.53 -30.00 19.00
N PHE A 90 -15.48 -29.08 19.21
CA PHE A 90 -16.76 -29.41 19.83
C PHE A 90 -17.62 -30.34 18.97
N ALA A 91 -17.62 -30.14 17.64
CA ALA A 91 -18.31 -31.04 16.71
C ALA A 91 -17.69 -32.45 16.71
N ALA A 92 -16.37 -32.53 16.89
CA ALA A 92 -15.64 -33.80 16.88
C ALA A 92 -15.84 -34.63 18.16
N LEU A 93 -15.78 -33.99 19.33
CA LEU A 93 -15.86 -34.68 20.63
C LEU A 93 -17.27 -34.67 21.24
N GLY A 94 -18.14 -33.76 20.81
CA GLY A 94 -19.48 -33.60 21.37
C GLY A 94 -19.48 -33.13 22.83
N ASN A 95 -20.61 -33.34 23.51
CA ASN A 95 -20.85 -32.88 24.89
C ASN A 95 -20.22 -33.80 25.96
N GLY A 96 -19.64 -34.94 25.59
CA GLY A 96 -19.02 -35.91 26.50
C GLY A 96 -19.99 -36.87 27.19
N VAL A 97 -21.28 -36.84 26.83
CA VAL A 97 -22.29 -37.78 27.33
C VAL A 97 -22.36 -39.03 26.45
N THR A 98 -22.31 -38.85 25.13
CA THR A 98 -22.24 -39.94 24.17
C THR A 98 -20.78 -40.30 23.86
N PRO A 99 -20.47 -41.57 23.57
CA PRO A 99 -19.15 -41.95 23.11
C PRO A 99 -18.84 -41.25 21.78
N VAL A 100 -17.57 -40.94 21.58
CA VAL A 100 -17.05 -40.25 20.40
C VAL A 100 -16.83 -41.26 19.29
N ASN A 101 -17.55 -41.10 18.18
CA ASN A 101 -17.25 -41.85 16.97
C ASN A 101 -15.98 -41.30 16.32
N VAL A 102 -14.93 -42.12 16.28
CA VAL A 102 -13.59 -41.70 15.86
C VAL A 102 -13.57 -41.21 14.40
N PHE A 103 -14.34 -41.82 13.49
CA PHE A 103 -14.38 -41.38 12.09
C PHE A 103 -15.11 -40.06 11.90
N TRP A 104 -16.20 -39.82 12.65
CA TRP A 104 -16.87 -38.51 12.65
C TRP A 104 -15.97 -37.43 13.24
N ALA A 105 -15.22 -37.73 14.29
CA ALA A 105 -14.21 -36.84 14.85
C ALA A 105 -13.12 -36.49 13.82
N LEU A 106 -12.59 -37.47 13.10
CA LEU A 106 -11.62 -37.23 12.02
C LEU A 106 -12.22 -36.46 10.86
N GLY A 107 -13.42 -36.83 10.41
CA GLY A 107 -14.11 -36.20 9.29
C GLY A 107 -14.42 -34.74 9.56
N SER A 108 -14.87 -34.40 10.77
CA SER A 108 -15.11 -33.02 11.19
C SER A 108 -13.80 -32.22 11.31
N LEU A 109 -12.76 -32.77 11.95
CA LEU A 109 -11.50 -32.06 12.15
C LEU A 109 -10.68 -31.89 10.86
N LEU A 110 -10.64 -32.92 10.00
CA LEU A 110 -9.73 -32.99 8.86
C LEU A 110 -10.41 -33.03 7.50
N GLY A 111 -11.66 -33.45 7.38
CA GLY A 111 -12.31 -33.70 6.09
C GLY A 111 -12.31 -32.49 5.16
N LEU A 112 -12.94 -31.39 5.60
CA LEU A 112 -12.96 -30.15 4.82
C LEU A 112 -11.55 -29.59 4.60
N ASN A 113 -10.69 -29.68 5.62
CA ASN A 113 -9.30 -29.22 5.52
C ASN A 113 -8.54 -29.97 4.42
N LEU A 114 -8.64 -31.30 4.35
CA LEU A 114 -7.93 -32.13 3.37
C LEU A 114 -8.45 -31.89 1.95
N ILE A 115 -9.77 -31.77 1.78
CA ILE A 115 -10.36 -31.42 0.47
C ILE A 115 -9.78 -30.10 -0.02
N LEU A 116 -9.83 -29.05 0.81
CA LEU A 116 -9.32 -27.73 0.43
C LEU A 116 -7.80 -27.71 0.26
N LEU A 117 -7.06 -28.51 1.03
CA LEU A 117 -5.61 -28.67 0.89
C LEU A 117 -5.27 -29.29 -0.47
N ILE A 118 -5.96 -30.36 -0.85
CA ILE A 118 -5.78 -31.05 -2.12
C ILE A 118 -6.19 -30.12 -3.27
N SER A 119 -7.34 -29.45 -3.19
CA SER A 119 -7.76 -28.47 -4.20
C SER A 119 -6.73 -27.35 -4.37
N TRP A 120 -6.16 -26.85 -3.28
CA TRP A 120 -5.10 -25.85 -3.33
C TRP A 120 -3.81 -26.39 -3.97
N ALA A 121 -3.39 -27.61 -3.61
CA ALA A 121 -2.20 -28.25 -4.17
C ALA A 121 -2.35 -28.53 -5.68
N LEU A 122 -3.51 -29.04 -6.10
CA LEU A 122 -3.85 -29.20 -7.53
C LEU A 122 -3.86 -27.84 -8.24
N GLY A 123 -4.45 -26.81 -7.63
CA GLY A 123 -4.38 -25.45 -8.14
C GLY A 123 -2.95 -24.95 -8.32
N LEU A 124 -2.03 -25.27 -7.41
CA LEU A 124 -0.62 -24.90 -7.54
C LEU A 124 0.07 -25.57 -8.75
N LEU A 125 -0.26 -26.84 -9.00
CA LEU A 125 0.32 -27.64 -10.09
C LEU A 125 -0.27 -27.29 -11.47
N PHE A 126 -1.57 -27.00 -11.53
CA PHE A 126 -2.31 -26.83 -12.79
C PHE A 126 -2.67 -25.37 -13.14
N ALA A 127 -2.54 -24.39 -12.23
CA ALA A 127 -2.90 -22.99 -12.49
C ALA A 127 -1.82 -22.21 -13.26
N GLY A 128 -1.35 -22.75 -14.38
CA GLY A 128 -0.48 -22.05 -15.33
C GLY A 128 -1.13 -20.79 -15.91
N GLU A 129 -2.45 -20.79 -16.15
CA GLU A 129 -3.07 -19.79 -17.05
C GLU A 129 -4.44 -19.25 -16.58
N HIS A 130 -5.16 -19.93 -15.68
CA HIS A 130 -6.52 -19.54 -15.25
C HIS A 130 -6.60 -18.38 -14.25
N SER A 131 -5.48 -17.81 -13.80
CA SER A 131 -5.48 -16.69 -12.84
C SER A 131 -5.95 -15.34 -13.43
N ALA A 132 -6.04 -15.24 -14.76
CA ALA A 132 -6.46 -14.02 -15.45
C ALA A 132 -7.97 -13.72 -15.30
N SER A 133 -8.84 -14.72 -15.10
CA SER A 133 -10.29 -14.52 -14.98
C SER A 133 -10.70 -13.96 -13.62
N LEU A 134 -10.09 -14.43 -12.53
CA LEU A 134 -10.31 -13.89 -11.18
C LEU A 134 -9.82 -12.45 -11.05
N GLY A 135 -8.70 -12.12 -11.71
CA GLY A 135 -8.22 -10.74 -11.81
C GLY A 135 -9.24 -9.82 -12.48
N ARG A 136 -9.85 -10.25 -13.59
CA ARG A 136 -10.90 -9.50 -14.30
C ARG A 136 -12.20 -9.37 -13.52
N LEU A 137 -12.64 -10.42 -12.83
CA LEU A 137 -13.82 -10.38 -11.98
C LEU A 137 -13.62 -9.42 -10.80
N TRP A 138 -12.43 -9.43 -10.21
CA TRP A 138 -12.07 -8.51 -9.13
C TRP A 138 -11.95 -7.06 -9.61
N LEU A 139 -11.39 -6.83 -10.80
CA LEU A 139 -11.35 -5.51 -11.44
C LEU A 139 -12.75 -4.94 -11.64
N TRP A 140 -13.64 -5.74 -12.22
CA TRP A 140 -15.05 -5.39 -12.41
C TRP A 140 -15.77 -5.09 -11.09
N LEU A 141 -15.50 -5.88 -10.04
CA LEU A 141 -16.13 -5.68 -8.73
C LEU A 141 -15.57 -4.44 -8.01
N SER A 142 -14.27 -4.19 -8.15
CA SER A 142 -13.59 -3.03 -7.58
C SER A 142 -14.05 -1.73 -8.25
N GLU A 143 -14.27 -1.73 -9.57
CA GLU A 143 -14.86 -0.60 -10.30
C GLU A 143 -16.27 -0.27 -9.80
N LYS A 144 -17.06 -1.30 -9.47
CA LYS A 144 -18.44 -1.14 -9.00
C LYS A 144 -18.56 -0.72 -7.53
N LEU A 145 -17.53 -0.99 -6.71
CA LEU A 145 -17.49 -0.67 -5.28
C LEU A 145 -16.62 0.54 -4.91
N ALA A 146 -15.75 1.02 -5.80
CA ALA A 146 -14.87 2.14 -5.52
C ALA A 146 -15.66 3.44 -5.42
N ARG A 147 -15.92 3.89 -4.19
CA ARG A 147 -16.50 5.21 -3.89
C ARG A 147 -15.53 6.38 -4.16
N ASP A 148 -14.25 6.08 -4.36
CA ASP A 148 -13.20 7.09 -4.57
C ASP A 148 -12.40 6.71 -5.84
N ALA A 149 -12.69 7.42 -6.94
CA ALA A 149 -12.08 7.16 -8.25
C ALA A 149 -10.54 7.28 -8.21
N LYS A 150 -10.00 8.11 -7.30
CA LYS A 150 -8.55 8.28 -7.11
C LYS A 150 -7.89 7.00 -6.56
N ALA A 151 -8.59 6.25 -5.72
CA ALA A 151 -8.07 5.02 -5.10
C ALA A 151 -8.35 3.74 -5.92
N ALA A 152 -9.20 3.82 -6.94
CA ALA A 152 -9.68 2.67 -7.72
C ALA A 152 -8.54 1.83 -8.31
N GLN A 153 -7.42 2.46 -8.67
CA GLN A 153 -6.29 1.81 -9.32
C GLN A 153 -5.22 1.26 -8.36
N LEU A 154 -5.37 1.42 -7.04
CA LEU A 154 -4.46 0.81 -6.07
C LEU A 154 -4.50 -0.71 -6.16
N ALA A 155 -5.67 -1.35 -6.00
CA ALA A 155 -5.74 -2.82 -6.06
C ALA A 155 -5.31 -3.41 -7.43
N PRO A 156 -5.73 -2.87 -8.59
CA PRO A 156 -5.24 -3.28 -9.91
C PRO A 156 -3.72 -3.20 -10.04
N ALA A 157 -3.11 -2.09 -9.61
CA ALA A 157 -1.66 -1.89 -9.65
C ALA A 157 -0.91 -2.95 -8.85
N LEU A 158 -1.38 -3.26 -7.64
CA LEU A 158 -0.78 -4.30 -6.82
C LEU A 158 -0.83 -5.66 -7.50
N LEU A 159 -1.99 -6.03 -8.05
CA LEU A 159 -2.18 -7.31 -8.71
C LEU A 159 -1.25 -7.48 -9.92
N LEU A 160 -1.13 -6.45 -10.76
CA LEU A 160 -0.24 -6.46 -11.93
C LEU A 160 1.23 -6.49 -11.51
N LEU A 161 1.63 -5.67 -10.55
CA LEU A 161 3.00 -5.64 -10.00
C LEU A 161 3.42 -7.02 -9.48
N LEU A 162 2.57 -7.66 -8.69
CA LEU A 162 2.82 -8.99 -8.13
C LEU A 162 2.73 -10.11 -9.18
N GLN A 163 1.86 -9.96 -10.20
CA GLN A 163 1.69 -10.96 -11.26
C GLN A 163 2.95 -11.12 -12.11
N ARG A 164 3.72 -10.04 -12.35
CA ARG A 164 4.99 -10.10 -13.10
C ARG A 164 5.99 -11.09 -12.50
N GLN A 165 6.03 -11.19 -11.17
CA GLN A 165 6.87 -12.14 -10.44
C GLN A 165 6.09 -13.39 -9.97
N LYS A 166 4.88 -13.62 -10.50
CA LYS A 166 3.95 -14.71 -10.12
C LYS A 166 3.70 -14.79 -8.60
N LEU A 167 3.69 -13.65 -7.90
CA LEU A 167 3.61 -13.59 -6.44
C LEU A 167 2.19 -13.70 -5.88
N ASN A 168 1.16 -13.42 -6.69
CA ASN A 168 -0.24 -13.50 -6.27
C ASN A 168 -0.58 -14.87 -5.66
N ARG A 169 -0.13 -15.97 -6.30
CA ARG A 169 -0.37 -17.34 -5.81
C ARG A 169 0.26 -17.60 -4.44
N TRP A 170 1.45 -17.03 -4.19
CA TRP A 170 2.17 -17.22 -2.94
C TRP A 170 1.59 -16.37 -1.82
N ALA A 171 1.14 -15.14 -2.12
CA ALA A 171 0.43 -14.30 -1.16
C ALA A 171 -0.90 -14.93 -0.71
N VAL A 172 -1.72 -15.37 -1.66
CA VAL A 172 -2.99 -16.06 -1.37
C VAL A 172 -2.73 -17.40 -0.66
N GLY A 173 -1.74 -18.17 -1.11
CA GLY A 173 -1.34 -19.41 -0.46
C GLY A 173 -0.88 -19.22 0.98
N MET A 174 -0.09 -18.18 1.26
CA MET A 174 0.31 -17.81 2.61
C MET A 174 -0.90 -17.49 3.48
N LEU A 175 -1.84 -16.67 2.98
CA LEU A 175 -3.04 -16.30 3.72
C LEU A 175 -3.92 -17.52 4.04
N VAL A 176 -4.27 -18.32 3.03
CA VAL A 176 -5.16 -19.48 3.18
C VAL A 176 -4.57 -20.52 4.11
N ASN A 177 -3.29 -20.89 3.92
CA ASN A 177 -2.66 -21.90 4.76
C ASN A 177 -2.46 -21.41 6.20
N SER A 178 -2.19 -20.11 6.41
CA SER A 178 -2.05 -19.54 7.77
C SER A 178 -3.39 -19.49 8.51
N LEU A 179 -4.49 -19.14 7.83
CA LEU A 179 -5.83 -19.14 8.43
C LEU A 179 -6.29 -20.55 8.79
N TRP A 180 -6.07 -21.54 7.92
CA TRP A 180 -6.35 -22.94 8.24
C TRP A 180 -5.46 -23.47 9.37
N LEU A 181 -4.18 -23.11 9.38
CA LEU A 181 -3.29 -23.46 10.49
C LEU A 181 -3.79 -22.88 11.81
N LEU A 182 -4.24 -21.62 11.82
CA LEU A 182 -4.80 -20.98 13.01
C LEU A 182 -6.08 -21.66 13.48
N ALA A 183 -6.98 -22.01 12.55
CA ALA A 183 -8.19 -22.77 12.87
C ALA A 183 -7.86 -24.14 13.47
N LEU A 184 -6.91 -24.87 12.89
CA LEU A 184 -6.50 -26.18 13.39
C LEU A 184 -5.74 -26.10 14.72
N LEU A 185 -4.95 -25.05 14.95
CA LEU A 185 -4.34 -24.77 16.26
C LEU A 185 -5.39 -24.50 17.33
N SER A 186 -6.42 -23.70 16.99
CA SER A 186 -7.58 -23.48 17.88
C SER A 186 -8.31 -24.79 18.18
N ALA A 187 -8.60 -25.59 17.15
CA ALA A 187 -9.22 -26.91 17.30
C ALA A 187 -8.38 -27.82 18.19
N MET A 188 -7.06 -27.88 17.97
CA MET A 188 -6.13 -28.66 18.79
C MET A 188 -6.15 -28.23 20.26
N LEU A 189 -6.11 -26.92 20.53
CA LEU A 189 -6.13 -26.40 21.90
C LEU A 189 -7.43 -26.75 22.63
N ILE A 190 -8.58 -26.57 21.97
CA ILE A 190 -9.88 -26.92 22.54
C ILE A 190 -10.01 -28.43 22.72
N LEU A 191 -9.58 -29.23 21.74
CA LEU A 191 -9.58 -30.68 21.81
C LEU A 191 -8.74 -31.18 23.00
N LEU A 192 -7.54 -30.64 23.21
CA LEU A 192 -6.69 -30.96 24.37
C LEU A 192 -7.36 -30.54 25.68
N THR A 193 -7.97 -29.36 25.73
CA THR A 193 -8.69 -28.87 26.92
C THR A 193 -9.87 -29.78 27.26
N LEU A 194 -10.63 -30.21 26.27
CA LEU A 194 -11.76 -31.14 26.45
C LEU A 194 -11.27 -32.50 26.93
N LEU A 195 -10.26 -33.08 26.29
CA LEU A 195 -9.68 -34.37 26.68
C LEU A 195 -9.07 -34.35 28.08
N ALA A 196 -8.55 -33.19 28.53
CA ALA A 196 -8.00 -33.03 29.88
C ALA A 196 -9.08 -32.85 30.96
N THR A 197 -10.24 -32.25 30.63
CA THR A 197 -11.29 -31.90 31.59
C THR A 197 -12.45 -32.88 31.63
N ARG A 198 -12.59 -33.74 30.62
CA ARG A 198 -13.72 -34.66 30.49
C ARG A 198 -13.26 -36.07 30.16
N ARG A 199 -14.11 -37.03 30.55
CA ARG A 199 -13.90 -38.43 30.20
C ARG A 199 -14.64 -38.76 28.92
N TYR A 200 -13.90 -39.04 27.85
CA TYR A 200 -14.47 -39.48 26.58
C TYR A 200 -14.27 -40.99 26.38
N GLY A 201 -15.34 -41.69 26.01
CA GLY A 201 -15.24 -43.03 25.43
C GLY A 201 -15.10 -42.93 23.92
N PHE A 202 -14.29 -43.77 23.29
CA PHE A 202 -14.14 -43.80 21.84
C PHE A 202 -14.73 -45.09 21.28
N VAL A 203 -15.51 -44.95 20.20
CA VAL A 203 -16.15 -46.05 19.48
C VAL A 203 -16.00 -45.85 17.99
N TRP A 204 -16.24 -46.91 17.24
CA TRP A 204 -16.43 -46.83 15.80
C TRP A 204 -17.74 -47.52 15.44
N GLU A 205 -18.74 -46.72 15.07
CA GLU A 205 -20.03 -47.23 14.65
C GLU A 205 -20.12 -47.06 13.13
N THR A 206 -19.98 -48.16 12.39
CA THR A 206 -20.13 -48.16 10.92
C THR A 206 -21.05 -49.29 10.49
N THR A 207 -22.09 -48.95 9.72
CA THR A 207 -23.01 -49.96 9.15
C THR A 207 -22.44 -50.63 7.89
N ILE A 208 -21.54 -49.95 7.18
CA ILE A 208 -21.03 -50.37 5.85
C ILE A 208 -19.64 -51.02 5.95
N LEU A 209 -18.79 -50.55 6.87
CA LEU A 209 -17.41 -51.01 7.00
C LEU A 209 -17.30 -52.10 8.08
N GLY A 210 -16.57 -53.17 7.79
CA GLY A 210 -16.27 -54.23 8.76
C GLY A 210 -15.09 -53.86 9.69
N ALA A 211 -14.96 -54.60 10.79
CA ALA A 211 -13.95 -54.36 11.83
C ALA A 211 -12.50 -54.39 11.31
N ASP A 212 -12.18 -55.31 10.40
CA ASP A 212 -10.81 -55.43 9.87
C ASP A 212 -10.40 -54.21 9.03
N THR A 213 -11.35 -53.60 8.32
CA THR A 213 -11.11 -52.34 7.60
C THR A 213 -10.81 -51.20 8.58
N PHE A 214 -11.52 -51.15 9.71
CA PHE A 214 -11.27 -50.12 10.73
C PHE A 214 -9.89 -50.27 11.37
N VAL A 215 -9.49 -51.50 11.69
CA VAL A 215 -8.14 -51.81 12.18
C VAL A 215 -7.09 -51.35 11.17
N ALA A 216 -7.26 -51.72 9.89
CA ALA A 216 -6.31 -51.36 8.85
C ALA A 216 -6.16 -49.84 8.68
N VAL A 217 -7.27 -49.10 8.65
CA VAL A 217 -7.26 -47.63 8.51
C VAL A 217 -6.65 -46.95 9.74
N THR A 218 -7.03 -47.37 10.94
CA THR A 218 -6.53 -46.79 12.20
C THR A 218 -5.02 -46.98 12.33
N GLN A 219 -4.54 -48.20 12.03
CA GLN A 219 -3.12 -48.51 12.02
C GLN A 219 -2.39 -47.73 10.93
N ALA A 220 -2.92 -47.66 9.70
CA ALA A 220 -2.28 -46.94 8.60
C ALA A 220 -2.12 -45.44 8.89
N LEU A 221 -3.17 -44.79 9.39
CA LEU A 221 -3.12 -43.38 9.81
C LEU A 221 -2.26 -43.19 11.08
N GLY A 222 -2.15 -44.21 11.94
CA GLY A 222 -1.32 -44.18 13.14
C GLY A 222 0.19 -44.28 12.88
N ARG A 223 0.62 -44.78 11.71
CA ARG A 223 2.05 -45.02 11.43
C ARG A 223 2.92 -43.78 11.53
N LEU A 224 2.53 -42.67 10.89
CA LEU A 224 3.33 -41.44 10.93
C LEU A 224 3.29 -40.76 12.31
N PRO A 225 2.13 -40.63 12.98
CA PRO A 225 2.10 -40.21 14.39
C PRO A 225 2.96 -41.07 15.33
N ALA A 226 2.99 -42.39 15.14
CA ALA A 226 3.79 -43.29 15.97
C ALA A 226 5.30 -42.98 15.89
N LEU A 227 5.80 -42.59 14.70
CA LEU A 227 7.19 -42.16 14.53
C LEU A 227 7.53 -40.89 15.33
N LEU A 228 6.52 -40.08 15.66
CA LEU A 228 6.65 -38.89 16.52
C LEU A 228 6.40 -39.19 18.00
N GLY A 229 6.20 -40.47 18.37
CA GLY A 229 5.98 -40.91 19.75
C GLY A 229 4.52 -40.90 20.21
N PHE A 230 3.54 -40.73 19.32
CA PHE A 230 2.13 -40.87 19.68
C PHE A 230 1.74 -42.34 19.80
N ASN A 231 1.06 -42.70 20.90
CA ASN A 231 0.53 -44.04 21.08
C ASN A 231 -0.56 -44.34 20.04
N VAL A 232 -0.53 -45.57 19.50
CA VAL A 232 -1.53 -46.08 18.57
C VAL A 232 -2.29 -47.22 19.26
N PRO A 233 -3.64 -47.24 19.24
CA PRO A 233 -4.44 -48.34 19.79
C PRO A 233 -4.03 -49.70 19.21
N THR A 234 -3.92 -50.73 20.06
CA THR A 234 -3.64 -52.09 19.58
C THR A 234 -4.83 -52.68 18.83
N VAL A 235 -4.61 -53.75 18.06
CA VAL A 235 -5.68 -54.39 17.27
C VAL A 235 -6.82 -54.86 18.18
N GLU A 236 -6.49 -55.38 19.36
CA GLU A 236 -7.46 -55.81 20.37
C GLU A 236 -8.28 -54.63 20.91
N MET A 237 -7.62 -53.50 21.24
CA MET A 237 -8.29 -52.28 21.67
C MET A 237 -9.23 -51.74 20.58
N ILE A 238 -8.80 -51.76 19.33
CA ILE A 238 -9.59 -51.29 18.19
C ILE A 238 -10.84 -52.15 18.00
N ARG A 239 -10.69 -53.48 18.00
CA ARG A 239 -11.83 -54.40 17.85
C ARG A 239 -12.82 -54.26 19.00
N ALA A 240 -12.32 -54.19 20.23
CA ALA A 240 -13.18 -54.11 21.42
C ALA A 240 -13.93 -52.76 21.50
N SER A 241 -13.44 -51.69 20.87
CA SER A 241 -14.17 -50.41 20.72
C SER A 241 -15.30 -50.42 19.67
N GLY A 242 -15.52 -51.55 18.98
CA GLY A 242 -16.65 -51.72 18.06
C GLY A 242 -17.94 -52.17 18.74
N ASP A 243 -17.83 -52.95 19.82
CA ASP A 243 -18.99 -53.48 20.55
C ASP A 243 -19.53 -52.47 21.58
N SER A 244 -18.64 -51.78 22.30
CA SER A 244 -18.99 -50.74 23.26
C SER A 244 -17.80 -49.82 23.55
N ALA A 245 -18.08 -48.63 24.09
CA ALA A 245 -17.02 -47.74 24.53
C ALA A 245 -16.20 -48.40 25.65
N LEU A 246 -14.90 -48.59 25.40
CA LEU A 246 -14.03 -49.25 26.36
C LEU A 246 -13.90 -48.43 27.65
N ASN A 247 -14.25 -49.03 28.78
CA ASN A 247 -14.10 -48.44 30.11
C ASN A 247 -12.68 -48.65 30.68
N ILE A 248 -11.69 -48.78 29.80
CA ILE A 248 -10.27 -49.02 30.15
C ILE A 248 -9.49 -47.72 29.90
N GLU A 249 -8.87 -47.21 30.95
CA GLU A 249 -8.12 -45.94 30.91
C GLU A 249 -7.03 -45.91 29.84
N SER A 250 -6.24 -46.98 29.71
CA SER A 250 -5.16 -47.08 28.73
C SER A 250 -5.67 -47.06 27.29
N ALA A 251 -6.81 -47.69 27.01
CA ALA A 251 -7.43 -47.66 25.68
C ALA A 251 -7.92 -46.25 25.32
N ARG A 252 -8.51 -45.55 26.27
CA ARG A 252 -8.94 -44.16 26.09
C ARG A 252 -7.77 -43.22 25.83
N GLN A 253 -6.68 -43.37 26.58
CA GLN A 253 -5.46 -42.57 26.39
C GLN A 253 -4.82 -42.84 25.03
N ALA A 254 -4.79 -44.10 24.58
CA ALA A 254 -4.29 -44.47 23.26
C ALA A 254 -5.12 -43.82 22.14
N TRP A 255 -6.45 -43.84 22.23
CA TRP A 255 -7.33 -43.18 21.26
C TRP A 255 -7.18 -41.66 21.25
N ALA A 256 -7.09 -41.04 22.43
CA ALA A 256 -6.87 -39.60 22.56
C ALA A 256 -5.53 -39.18 21.95
N ALA A 257 -4.44 -39.88 22.30
CA ALA A 257 -3.11 -39.63 21.75
C ALA A 257 -3.07 -39.84 20.23
N TRP A 258 -3.73 -40.88 19.73
CA TRP A 258 -3.84 -41.15 18.31
C TRP A 258 -4.57 -40.03 17.56
N LEU A 259 -5.72 -39.58 18.06
CA LEU A 259 -6.50 -38.50 17.44
C LEU A 259 -5.71 -37.19 17.38
N VAL A 260 -5.03 -36.83 18.47
CA VAL A 260 -4.12 -35.67 18.54
C VAL A 260 -2.99 -35.82 17.53
N GLY A 261 -2.34 -36.99 17.48
CA GLY A 261 -1.24 -37.27 16.57
C GLY A 261 -1.66 -37.18 15.10
N VAL A 262 -2.82 -37.74 14.75
CA VAL A 262 -3.38 -37.68 13.39
C VAL A 262 -3.71 -36.23 13.00
N LEU A 263 -4.36 -35.45 13.88
CA LEU A 263 -4.65 -34.04 13.63
C LEU A 263 -3.37 -33.21 13.43
N LEU A 264 -2.34 -33.47 14.24
CA LEU A 264 -1.04 -32.81 14.11
C LEU A 264 -0.37 -33.13 12.77
N VAL A 265 -0.25 -34.42 12.44
CA VAL A 265 0.52 -34.91 11.28
C VAL A 265 -0.17 -34.64 9.96
N TYR A 266 -1.49 -34.83 9.87
CA TYR A 266 -2.23 -34.71 8.62
C TYR A 266 -2.99 -33.37 8.49
N GLY A 267 -3.10 -32.61 9.58
CA GLY A 267 -3.73 -31.28 9.60
C GLY A 267 -2.71 -30.16 9.72
N LEU A 268 -2.09 -30.01 10.91
CA LEU A 268 -1.26 -28.86 11.24
C LEU A 268 0.05 -28.84 10.44
N LEU A 269 0.82 -29.93 10.44
CA LEU A 269 2.15 -29.97 9.81
C LEU A 269 2.10 -29.64 8.31
N PRO A 270 1.20 -30.21 7.48
CA PRO A 270 1.13 -29.88 6.06
C PRO A 270 0.80 -28.39 5.85
N ARG A 271 -0.13 -27.83 6.64
CA ARG A 271 -0.49 -26.41 6.56
C ARG A 271 0.66 -25.50 6.95
N LEU A 272 1.39 -25.85 8.02
CA LEU A 272 2.58 -25.11 8.45
C LEU A 272 3.67 -25.12 7.38
N ILE A 273 4.00 -26.30 6.83
CA ILE A 273 5.02 -26.44 5.78
C ILE A 273 4.65 -25.59 4.56
N LEU A 274 3.39 -25.64 4.11
CA LEU A 274 2.93 -24.85 2.96
C LEU A 274 2.91 -23.35 3.26
N ALA A 275 2.51 -22.93 4.47
CA ALA A 275 2.55 -21.53 4.87
C ALA A 275 4.00 -21.00 4.86
N LEU A 276 4.96 -21.77 5.39
CA LEU A 276 6.38 -21.44 5.37
C LEU A 276 6.95 -21.40 3.95
N LEU A 277 6.60 -22.37 3.10
CA LEU A 277 6.98 -22.40 1.69
C LEU A 277 6.47 -21.16 0.95
N CYS A 278 5.21 -20.80 1.15
CA CYS A 278 4.61 -19.60 0.56
C CYS A 278 5.28 -18.33 1.07
N LEU A 279 5.55 -18.23 2.37
CA LEU A 279 6.26 -17.11 2.97
C LEU A 279 7.68 -16.96 2.40
N TRP A 280 8.42 -18.06 2.25
CA TRP A 280 9.75 -18.04 1.67
C TRP A 280 9.73 -17.58 0.21
N ARG A 281 8.82 -18.12 -0.61
CA ARG A 281 8.64 -17.72 -2.01
C ARG A 281 8.22 -16.26 -2.12
N TRP A 282 7.33 -15.79 -1.23
CA TRP A 282 6.93 -14.40 -1.13
C TRP A 282 8.10 -13.47 -0.79
N LYS A 283 8.88 -13.79 0.25
CA LYS A 283 10.06 -12.98 0.64
C LYS A 283 11.08 -12.89 -0.49
N ARG A 284 11.42 -14.03 -1.11
CA ARG A 284 12.37 -14.09 -2.23
C ARG A 284 11.87 -13.30 -3.44
N GLY A 285 10.61 -13.49 -3.80
CA GLY A 285 10.01 -12.81 -4.95
C GLY A 285 9.84 -11.30 -4.75
N ARG A 286 9.49 -10.86 -3.53
CA ARG A 286 9.41 -9.44 -3.18
C ARG A 286 10.74 -8.73 -3.31
N ALA A 287 11.84 -9.37 -2.94
CA ALA A 287 13.19 -8.81 -3.10
C ALA A 287 13.59 -8.65 -4.58
N ALA A 288 12.95 -9.38 -5.49
CA ALA A 288 13.18 -9.31 -6.92
C ALA A 288 12.23 -8.34 -7.66
N LEU A 289 11.28 -7.70 -6.96
CA LEU A 289 10.37 -6.73 -7.58
C LEU A 289 11.16 -5.49 -8.01
N ARG A 290 10.97 -5.11 -9.28
CA ARG A 290 11.57 -3.94 -9.92
C ARG A 290 10.58 -3.34 -10.90
N LEU A 291 10.77 -2.07 -11.24
CA LEU A 291 10.04 -1.43 -12.33
C LEU A 291 10.46 -2.07 -13.66
N ASP A 292 9.48 -2.35 -14.52
CA ASP A 292 9.75 -2.82 -15.88
C ASP A 292 9.70 -1.64 -16.84
N LEU A 293 10.87 -1.09 -17.16
CA LEU A 293 11.02 0.13 -17.94
C LEU A 293 10.54 0.00 -19.40
N ASN A 294 10.27 -1.22 -19.87
CA ASN A 294 9.79 -1.46 -21.23
C ASN A 294 8.28 -1.26 -21.38
N LEU A 295 7.56 -1.10 -20.27
CA LEU A 295 6.12 -0.93 -20.31
C LEU A 295 5.70 0.41 -20.91
N PRO A 296 4.53 0.45 -21.56
CA PRO A 296 3.88 1.71 -21.90
C PRO A 296 3.70 2.58 -20.63
N GLY A 297 3.79 3.89 -20.80
CA GLY A 297 3.90 4.86 -19.71
C GLY A 297 5.35 5.16 -19.31
N TYR A 298 6.16 4.15 -18.94
CA TYR A 298 7.55 4.40 -18.52
C TYR A 298 8.51 4.72 -19.66
N SER A 299 8.33 4.08 -20.82
CA SER A 299 9.20 4.31 -21.99
C SER A 299 9.19 5.78 -22.45
N GLN A 300 8.03 6.45 -22.35
CA GLN A 300 7.86 7.87 -22.70
C GLN A 300 8.49 8.83 -21.68
N LEU A 301 8.65 8.40 -20.42
CA LEU A 301 9.24 9.24 -19.36
C LEU A 301 10.76 9.34 -19.48
N ARG A 302 11.42 8.46 -20.23
CA ARG A 302 12.88 8.45 -20.38
C ARG A 302 13.41 9.80 -20.88
N GLU A 303 12.80 10.35 -21.93
CA GLU A 303 13.24 11.63 -22.53
C GLU A 303 12.99 12.81 -21.58
N ARG A 304 11.90 12.78 -20.80
CA ARG A 304 11.53 13.86 -19.86
C ARG A 304 12.39 13.87 -18.59
N LEU A 305 12.79 12.69 -18.12
CA LEU A 305 13.54 12.50 -16.88
C LEU A 305 15.06 12.39 -17.09
N MET A 306 15.50 12.00 -18.30
CA MET A 306 16.91 11.90 -18.67
C MET A 306 17.16 12.50 -20.08
N PRO A 307 16.96 13.81 -20.27
CA PRO A 307 17.21 14.45 -21.56
C PRO A 307 18.70 14.40 -21.93
N SER A 308 19.01 14.03 -23.17
CA SER A 308 20.38 14.01 -23.74
C SER A 308 20.96 15.42 -23.92
N SER A 309 20.09 16.43 -23.98
CA SER A 309 20.38 17.85 -24.03
C SER A 309 19.13 18.59 -23.54
N GLU A 310 19.26 19.61 -22.68
CA GLU A 310 18.15 20.49 -22.28
C GLU A 310 17.64 21.28 -23.51
N ARG A 311 16.72 20.70 -24.28
CA ARG A 311 15.86 21.43 -25.20
C ARG A 311 14.46 21.44 -24.61
N LEU A 312 14.07 22.60 -24.06
CA LEU A 312 12.75 22.86 -23.51
C LEU A 312 11.70 22.67 -24.62
N GLY A 313 10.96 21.57 -24.57
CA GLY A 313 9.77 21.34 -25.37
C GLY A 313 8.54 21.91 -24.68
N VAL A 314 7.74 22.64 -25.47
CA VAL A 314 6.47 23.30 -25.10
C VAL A 314 5.35 22.26 -24.98
N ASN A 315 4.61 22.22 -23.85
CA ASN A 315 3.17 21.89 -23.85
C ASN A 315 2.39 22.18 -22.55
N ASP A 316 1.29 22.93 -22.71
CA ASP A 316 -0.06 22.91 -22.08
C ASP A 316 -0.30 22.87 -20.56
N ALA A 317 -1.59 22.86 -20.17
CA ALA A 317 -2.35 23.94 -19.54
C ALA A 317 -2.49 23.91 -17.99
N ALA A 318 -3.02 25.01 -17.44
CA ALA A 318 -3.10 25.31 -16.01
C ALA A 318 -4.02 24.36 -15.19
N PRO A 319 -3.63 23.98 -13.95
CA PRO A 319 -4.36 23.02 -13.12
C PRO A 319 -5.68 23.56 -12.52
N GLU A 320 -6.64 22.67 -12.29
CA GLU A 320 -8.00 23.01 -11.82
C GLU A 320 -8.11 23.38 -10.32
N GLN A 321 -7.11 23.04 -9.50
CA GLN A 321 -7.13 23.26 -8.04
C GLN A 321 -5.81 23.84 -7.54
N LEU A 322 -5.90 24.98 -6.85
CA LEU A 322 -4.78 25.63 -6.16
C LEU A 322 -4.49 24.87 -4.85
N HIS A 323 -3.26 24.39 -4.68
CA HIS A 323 -2.83 23.67 -3.48
C HIS A 323 -2.21 24.61 -2.43
N HIS A 324 -2.42 24.30 -1.15
CA HIS A 324 -1.81 25.02 -0.01
C HIS A 324 -0.28 25.02 -0.10
N VAL A 325 0.33 26.16 0.21
CA VAL A 325 1.79 26.30 0.28
C VAL A 325 2.27 25.77 1.62
N THR A 326 2.87 24.59 1.65
CA THR A 326 3.69 24.18 2.79
C THR A 326 5.13 24.48 2.43
N GLY A 327 5.75 25.45 3.12
CA GLY A 327 7.14 25.85 2.89
C GLY A 327 8.07 24.63 2.99
N GLY A 328 8.81 24.35 1.93
CA GLY A 328 9.81 23.30 1.92
C GLY A 328 11.03 23.74 2.73
N VAL A 329 11.18 23.23 3.95
CA VAL A 329 12.43 23.34 4.70
C VAL A 329 13.46 22.49 3.95
N SER A 330 14.18 23.10 3.01
CA SER A 330 15.39 22.52 2.43
C SER A 330 16.47 22.55 3.51
N GLU A 331 17.05 21.40 3.87
CA GLU A 331 18.18 21.28 4.81
C GLU A 331 19.48 21.94 4.29
N LEU A 332 19.47 22.45 3.06
CA LEU A 332 20.56 23.24 2.50
C LEU A 332 20.40 24.69 2.98
N GLU A 333 21.22 25.09 3.96
CA GLU A 333 21.44 26.50 4.30
C GLU A 333 21.88 27.26 3.03
N SER A 334 20.95 28.03 2.48
CA SER A 334 21.21 28.89 1.34
C SER A 334 21.02 30.33 1.79
N ASP A 335 22.07 31.13 1.78
CA ASP A 335 22.02 32.55 2.18
C ASP A 335 21.45 33.46 1.07
N GLY A 336 20.91 32.88 -0.01
CA GLY A 336 20.44 33.65 -1.17
C GLY A 336 19.16 34.43 -0.90
N ALA A 337 19.15 35.72 -1.24
CA ALA A 337 17.97 36.57 -1.30
C ALA A 337 17.60 36.91 -2.75
N LEU A 338 16.33 36.76 -3.12
CA LEU A 338 15.88 36.90 -4.50
C LEU A 338 14.60 37.74 -4.62
N LEU A 339 14.59 38.70 -5.54
CA LEU A 339 13.40 39.45 -5.95
C LEU A 339 12.96 39.00 -7.34
N VAL A 340 11.66 38.71 -7.51
CA VAL A 340 11.05 38.39 -8.81
C VAL A 340 9.75 39.16 -8.98
N ALA A 341 9.41 39.57 -10.20
CA ALA A 341 8.10 40.13 -10.53
C ALA A 341 7.29 39.17 -11.40
N ILE A 342 5.97 39.13 -11.23
CA ILE A 342 5.05 38.37 -12.09
C ILE A 342 4.28 39.34 -12.97
N GLU A 343 4.41 39.17 -14.29
CA GLU A 343 3.65 39.89 -15.31
C GLU A 343 3.57 41.42 -15.12
N LEU A 344 4.67 42.04 -14.71
CA LEU A 344 4.77 43.48 -14.51
C LEU A 344 4.80 44.21 -15.86
N ASP A 345 4.13 45.36 -15.95
CA ASP A 345 4.19 46.23 -17.13
C ASP A 345 5.32 47.26 -17.04
N ASP A 346 5.62 47.91 -18.17
CA ASP A 346 6.70 48.91 -18.26
C ASP A 346 6.38 50.23 -17.54
N GLN A 347 5.23 50.34 -16.86
CA GLN A 347 4.82 51.54 -16.13
C GLN A 347 5.47 51.64 -14.75
N HIS A 348 6.05 50.53 -14.26
CA HIS A 348 6.77 50.47 -13.00
C HIS A 348 8.28 50.56 -13.24
N PRO A 349 9.02 51.39 -12.49
CA PRO A 349 10.48 51.37 -12.53
C PRO A 349 10.99 50.05 -11.94
N TRP A 350 11.38 49.12 -12.81
CA TRP A 350 11.86 47.79 -12.43
C TRP A 350 13.27 47.48 -12.95
N PRO A 351 14.14 46.85 -12.14
CA PRO A 351 13.98 46.59 -10.71
C PRO A 351 14.12 47.87 -9.86
N PRO A 352 13.57 47.88 -8.63
CA PRO A 352 13.90 48.91 -7.65
C PRO A 352 15.40 48.87 -7.30
N LYS A 353 15.90 49.91 -6.61
CA LYS A 353 17.28 49.90 -6.12
C LYS A 353 17.46 48.78 -5.09
N LEU A 354 18.15 47.72 -5.48
CA LEU A 354 18.37 46.53 -4.67
C LEU A 354 19.66 46.63 -3.83
N PRO A 355 19.67 46.10 -2.59
CA PRO A 355 20.89 45.86 -1.84
C PRO A 355 21.82 44.87 -2.55
N ALA A 356 23.13 44.95 -2.28
CA ALA A 356 24.14 44.14 -2.99
C ALA A 356 24.00 42.62 -2.78
N SER A 357 23.40 42.21 -1.66
CA SER A 357 23.12 40.81 -1.32
C SER A 357 21.89 40.24 -2.01
N VAL A 358 21.01 41.09 -2.56
CA VAL A 358 19.75 40.68 -3.18
C VAL A 358 19.91 40.57 -4.69
N LYS A 359 19.59 39.40 -5.24
CA LYS A 359 19.59 39.17 -6.68
C LYS A 359 18.22 39.49 -7.29
N ASN A 360 18.22 40.07 -8.49
CA ASN A 360 17.02 40.23 -9.29
C ASN A 360 16.86 39.03 -10.24
N ALA A 361 15.73 38.32 -10.15
CA ALA A 361 15.36 37.23 -11.06
C ALA A 361 14.64 37.73 -12.33
N GLY A 362 14.34 39.02 -12.43
CA GLY A 362 13.65 39.63 -13.57
C GLY A 362 12.13 39.57 -13.46
N ILE A 363 11.47 39.77 -14.60
CA ILE A 363 10.01 39.75 -14.75
C ILE A 363 9.60 38.43 -15.41
N LEU A 364 8.66 37.71 -14.79
CA LEU A 364 8.10 36.45 -15.30
C LEU A 364 6.92 36.71 -16.23
N ASP A 365 7.22 37.22 -17.42
CA ASP A 365 6.28 37.57 -18.49
C ASP A 365 5.91 36.39 -19.40
N SER A 366 6.72 35.34 -19.39
CA SER A 366 6.67 34.24 -20.34
C SER A 366 6.83 32.90 -19.64
N ARG A 367 6.33 31.85 -20.28
CA ARG A 367 6.43 30.50 -19.74
C ARG A 367 7.88 30.00 -19.64
N GLU A 368 8.73 30.44 -20.56
CA GLU A 368 10.15 30.09 -20.56
C GLU A 368 10.89 30.71 -19.38
N SER A 369 10.66 32.00 -19.08
CA SER A 369 11.28 32.67 -17.92
C SER A 369 10.83 32.05 -16.60
N ARG A 370 9.54 31.69 -16.48
CA ARG A 370 8.97 30.97 -15.33
C ARG A 370 9.69 29.64 -15.09
N ASN A 371 9.74 28.79 -16.12
CA ASN A 371 10.36 27.46 -16.02
C ASN A 371 11.85 27.55 -15.72
N LYS A 372 12.57 28.48 -16.36
CA LYS A 372 14.00 28.70 -16.14
C LYS A 372 14.29 29.09 -14.69
N LEU A 373 13.49 29.99 -14.13
CA LEU A 373 13.65 30.39 -12.73
C LEU A 373 13.35 29.21 -11.79
N LEU A 374 12.22 28.52 -11.98
CA LEU A 374 11.85 27.37 -11.15
C LEU A 374 12.93 26.27 -11.15
N GLU A 375 13.53 25.97 -12.31
CA GLU A 375 14.63 25.00 -12.40
C GLU A 375 15.87 25.46 -11.62
N GLN A 376 16.21 26.76 -11.69
CA GLN A 376 17.28 27.34 -10.89
C GLN A 376 16.99 27.27 -9.39
N LEU A 377 15.78 27.63 -8.95
CA LEU A 377 15.39 27.60 -7.53
C LEU A 377 15.35 26.18 -6.97
N THR A 378 15.04 25.18 -7.79
CA THR A 378 15.11 23.77 -7.34
C THR A 378 16.53 23.35 -7.00
N ARG A 379 17.49 23.82 -7.80
CA ARG A 379 18.90 23.48 -7.64
C ARG A 379 19.59 24.33 -6.58
N PHE A 380 19.16 25.59 -6.44
CA PHE A 380 19.70 26.58 -5.53
C PHE A 380 18.54 27.35 -4.87
N PRO A 381 17.85 26.73 -3.89
CA PRO A 381 16.69 27.36 -3.24
C PRO A 381 17.15 28.59 -2.45
N PRO A 382 16.55 29.78 -2.59
CA PRO A 382 16.93 30.94 -1.80
C PRO A 382 16.40 30.82 -0.36
N ALA A 383 17.09 31.41 0.62
CA ALA A 383 16.54 31.59 1.96
C ALA A 383 15.32 32.52 1.93
N ARG A 384 15.38 33.59 1.15
CA ARG A 384 14.36 34.65 1.14
C ARG A 384 13.96 34.99 -0.28
N LEU A 385 12.66 34.90 -0.55
CA LEU A 385 12.07 35.22 -1.84
C LEU A 385 11.01 36.31 -1.67
N ALA A 386 11.16 37.41 -2.40
CA ALA A 386 10.10 38.41 -2.56
C ALA A 386 9.50 38.29 -3.96
N ILE A 387 8.17 38.16 -4.03
CA ILE A 387 7.41 38.07 -5.28
C ILE A 387 6.58 39.34 -5.43
N ALA A 388 6.94 40.18 -6.39
CA ALA A 388 6.19 41.39 -6.72
C ALA A 388 5.02 41.08 -7.66
N CYS A 389 3.82 41.49 -7.28
CA CYS A 389 2.59 41.31 -8.05
C CYS A 389 1.89 42.66 -8.22
N ASP A 390 1.41 42.95 -9.44
CA ASP A 390 0.65 44.15 -9.73
C ASP A 390 -0.85 43.92 -9.44
N PRO A 391 -1.44 44.54 -8.40
CA PRO A 391 -2.84 44.33 -8.04
C PRO A 391 -3.83 44.89 -9.07
N ARG A 392 -3.37 45.64 -10.09
CA ARG A 392 -4.22 46.04 -11.22
C ARG A 392 -4.61 44.84 -12.09
N ARG A 393 -3.86 43.73 -12.05
CA ARG A 393 -4.26 42.46 -12.67
C ARG A 393 -5.01 41.60 -11.66
N SER A 394 -6.05 40.91 -12.11
CA SER A 394 -6.83 40.03 -11.23
C SER A 394 -5.98 38.83 -10.79
N PRO A 395 -6.13 38.36 -9.53
CA PRO A 395 -5.45 37.15 -9.05
C PRO A 395 -6.07 35.91 -9.71
N ASP A 396 -5.64 35.63 -10.93
CA ASP A 396 -6.11 34.48 -11.69
C ASP A 396 -5.48 33.18 -11.15
N ARG A 397 -6.08 32.05 -11.54
CA ARG A 397 -5.61 30.73 -11.09
C ARG A 397 -4.18 30.45 -11.55
N GLY A 398 -3.75 30.98 -12.70
CA GLY A 398 -2.40 30.80 -13.21
C GLY A 398 -1.35 31.50 -12.34
N SER A 399 -1.60 32.77 -11.99
CA SER A 399 -0.70 33.57 -11.17
C SER A 399 -0.60 33.04 -9.74
N LEU A 400 -1.74 32.67 -9.13
CA LEU A 400 -1.74 32.08 -7.79
C LEU A 400 -1.02 30.72 -7.74
N ALA A 401 -1.16 29.89 -8.78
CA ALA A 401 -0.42 28.62 -8.88
C ALA A 401 1.09 28.86 -8.98
N LEU A 402 1.52 29.85 -9.76
CA LEU A 402 2.93 30.24 -9.89
C LEU A 402 3.49 30.79 -8.58
N VAL A 403 2.75 31.68 -7.90
CA VAL A 403 3.14 32.21 -6.58
C VAL A 403 3.31 31.06 -5.59
N ALA A 404 2.38 30.11 -5.56
CA ALA A 404 2.46 28.95 -4.69
C ALA A 404 3.67 28.04 -5.01
N GLU A 405 3.98 27.81 -6.29
CA GLU A 405 5.12 26.99 -6.71
C GLU A 405 6.47 27.66 -6.41
N LEU A 406 6.57 28.97 -6.63
CA LEU A 406 7.73 29.78 -6.26
C LEU A 406 7.94 29.77 -4.75
N ALA A 407 6.86 29.94 -3.98
CA ALA A 407 6.92 29.97 -2.52
C ALA A 407 7.38 28.63 -1.92
N ARG A 408 7.01 27.49 -2.53
CA ARG A 408 7.52 26.16 -2.12
C ARG A 408 9.01 25.98 -2.40
N SER A 409 9.58 26.74 -3.33
CA SER A 409 10.98 26.63 -3.75
C SER A 409 11.94 27.50 -2.93
N ALA A 410 11.45 28.19 -1.88
CA ALA A 410 12.23 29.07 -1.01
C ALA A 410 11.95 28.77 0.48
N ALA A 411 12.89 29.08 1.36
CA ALA A 411 12.72 28.83 2.81
C ALA A 411 11.71 29.81 3.46
N ALA A 412 11.74 31.07 3.05
CA ALA A 412 10.77 32.09 3.45
C ALA A 412 10.37 32.94 2.24
N THR A 413 9.06 33.16 2.08
CA THR A 413 8.50 33.89 0.94
C THR A 413 7.59 35.02 1.41
N ARG A 414 7.71 36.19 0.80
CA ARG A 414 6.76 37.31 0.97
C ARG A 414 6.25 37.79 -0.39
N VAL A 415 4.98 38.15 -0.43
CA VAL A 415 4.36 38.75 -1.61
C VAL A 415 4.34 40.27 -1.44
N TRP A 416 4.85 40.99 -2.42
CA TRP A 416 4.82 42.44 -2.47
C TRP A 416 3.73 42.87 -3.46
N LEU A 417 2.64 43.43 -2.94
CA LEU A 417 1.60 44.03 -3.76
C LEU A 417 2.04 45.45 -4.13
N LEU A 418 2.25 45.69 -5.42
CA LEU A 418 2.74 46.98 -5.93
C LEU A 418 1.69 48.08 -5.76
N GLN A 419 2.14 49.28 -5.41
CA GLN A 419 1.31 50.49 -5.37
C GLN A 419 0.93 50.91 -6.80
N ALA A 420 -0.21 51.58 -6.97
CA ALA A 420 -0.58 52.12 -8.27
C ALA A 420 0.46 53.14 -8.77
N PRO A 421 0.78 53.15 -10.08
CA PRO A 421 1.60 54.20 -10.68
C PRO A 421 1.00 55.60 -10.47
N PRO A 422 1.81 56.67 -10.51
CA PRO A 422 1.34 58.04 -10.33
C PRO A 422 0.17 58.37 -11.29
N GLY A 423 -0.94 58.86 -10.74
CA GLY A 423 -2.14 59.21 -11.52
C GLY A 423 -3.12 58.05 -11.76
N GLN A 424 -2.88 56.88 -11.20
CA GLN A 424 -3.80 55.74 -11.22
C GLN A 424 -4.19 55.35 -9.79
N ALA A 425 -5.30 54.61 -9.65
CA ALA A 425 -5.76 54.07 -8.38
C ALA A 425 -5.93 52.55 -8.49
N LEU A 426 -5.66 51.83 -7.40
CA LEU A 426 -5.98 50.41 -7.30
C LEU A 426 -7.49 50.25 -7.08
N ASP A 427 -8.05 49.22 -7.70
CA ASP A 427 -9.43 48.80 -7.46
C ASP A 427 -9.51 48.09 -6.10
N ALA A 428 -10.33 48.62 -5.19
CA ALA A 428 -10.46 48.11 -3.82
C ALA A 428 -11.03 46.68 -3.76
N GLU A 429 -11.90 46.31 -4.70
CA GLU A 429 -12.48 44.97 -4.78
C GLU A 429 -11.41 43.96 -5.19
N ARG A 430 -10.63 44.28 -6.23
CA ARG A 430 -9.53 43.45 -6.73
C ARG A 430 -8.39 43.31 -5.72
N LEU A 431 -8.08 44.37 -4.97
CA LEU A 431 -7.12 44.31 -3.86
C LEU A 431 -7.63 43.38 -2.75
N GLY A 432 -8.93 43.41 -2.46
CA GLY A 432 -9.61 42.48 -1.56
C GLY A 432 -9.48 41.02 -2.01
N ASP A 433 -9.67 40.76 -3.31
CA ASP A 433 -9.49 39.41 -3.89
C ASP A 433 -8.05 38.90 -3.73
N TRP A 434 -7.05 39.76 -3.95
CA TRP A 434 -5.64 39.42 -3.73
C TRP A 434 -5.37 39.06 -2.26
N HIS A 435 -5.86 39.87 -1.33
CA HIS A 435 -5.72 39.59 0.11
C HIS A 435 -6.36 38.26 0.50
N ALA A 436 -7.58 37.99 0.05
CA ALA A 436 -8.29 36.75 0.33
C ALA A 436 -7.54 35.53 -0.24
N ALA A 437 -7.05 35.62 -1.48
CA ALA A 437 -6.32 34.55 -2.14
C ALA A 437 -4.96 34.26 -1.45
N LEU A 438 -4.21 35.30 -1.08
CA LEU A 438 -2.92 35.13 -0.39
C LEU A 438 -3.08 34.63 1.04
N GLN A 439 -4.17 35.02 1.74
CA GLN A 439 -4.54 34.46 3.04
C GLN A 439 -4.88 32.97 2.94
N GLN A 440 -5.60 32.54 1.89
CA GLN A 440 -5.87 31.11 1.64
C GLN A 440 -4.59 30.31 1.37
N LEU A 441 -3.58 30.94 0.74
CA LEU A 441 -2.27 30.32 0.54
C LEU A 441 -1.35 30.41 1.77
N GLU A 442 -1.80 31.07 2.85
CA GLU A 442 -1.02 31.35 4.08
C GLU A 442 0.29 32.09 3.81
N LEU A 443 0.31 32.96 2.81
CA LEU A 443 1.49 33.75 2.43
C LEU A 443 1.45 35.16 3.03
N PRO A 444 2.52 35.60 3.72
CA PRO A 444 2.62 36.98 4.18
C PRO A 444 2.77 37.93 2.99
N PHE A 445 2.00 39.01 3.00
CA PHE A 445 2.03 40.04 1.97
C PHE A 445 2.14 41.44 2.57
N ALA A 446 2.69 42.37 1.79
CA ALA A 446 2.80 43.78 2.17
C ALA A 446 2.65 44.68 0.95
N ASP A 447 2.12 45.88 1.18
CA ASP A 447 1.93 46.90 0.15
C ASP A 447 3.18 47.78 -0.08
N CYS A 448 4.25 47.49 0.68
CA CYS A 448 5.54 48.15 0.57
C CYS A 448 6.63 47.12 0.24
N ALA A 449 7.70 47.59 -0.43
CA ALA A 449 8.79 46.71 -0.86
C ALA A 449 9.51 46.11 0.37
N PRO A 450 9.52 44.78 0.55
CA PRO A 450 10.08 44.14 1.75
C PRO A 450 11.63 44.01 1.65
N LEU A 451 12.32 45.08 1.24
CA LEU A 451 13.75 45.05 0.91
C LEU A 451 14.64 44.82 2.14
N ASN A 452 14.32 45.42 3.29
CA ASN A 452 15.03 45.18 4.55
C ASN A 452 14.96 43.71 4.98
N TRP A 453 13.76 43.15 4.94
CA TRP A 453 13.54 41.73 5.21
C TRP A 453 14.27 40.85 4.21
N LEU A 454 14.21 41.20 2.93
CA LEU A 454 14.88 40.43 1.88
C LEU A 454 16.40 40.42 2.08
N GLU A 455 16.99 41.54 2.50
CA GLU A 455 18.42 41.64 2.80
C GLU A 455 18.81 40.93 4.11
N THR A 456 18.14 41.24 5.22
CA THR A 456 18.61 40.89 6.59
C THR A 456 17.81 39.78 7.27
N GLY A 457 16.67 39.38 6.71
CA GLY A 457 15.70 38.48 7.34
C GLY A 457 14.82 39.12 8.42
N HIS A 458 14.99 40.41 8.69
CA HIS A 458 14.26 41.16 9.71
C HIS A 458 13.52 42.36 9.09
N ASP A 459 12.39 42.76 9.69
CA ASP A 459 11.57 43.88 9.21
C ASP A 459 12.23 45.25 9.35
#